data_AF-A0A536YHN9-F1
#
_entry.id   AF-A0A536YHN9-F1
#
_cell.length_a   1.000
_cell.length_b   1.000
_cell.length_c   1.000
_cell.angle_alpha   90.00
_cell.angle_beta   90.00
_cell.angle_gamma   90.00
#
_symmetry.space_group_name_H-M   'P 1'
#
loop_
_entity.id
_entity.type
_entity.pdbx_description
1 polymer ?
#
loop_
_entity_poly.entity_id
_entity_poly.type
_entity_poly.pdbx_seq_one_letter_code
_entity_poly.pdbx_strand_id
1 'polypeptide(L)' 'ARDIVALNAGAAIYVAGKAASLEEGVEKAFELIKSGAARAKLDAFVKFTQQLARG' A
#
# COMPACT_ATOMS: atom_id res chain seq x y z
N ALA A 1 0.01 14.04 -6.61
CA ALA A 1 -0.76 12.79 -6.38
C ALA A 1 0.01 11.78 -5.54
N ARG A 2 1.23 11.40 -5.92
CA ARG A 2 2.05 10.42 -5.16
C ARG A 2 2.22 10.78 -3.69
N ASP A 3 2.56 12.03 -3.37
CA ASP A 3 2.93 12.39 -2.01
C ASP A 3 1.73 12.42 -1.05
N ILE A 4 0.56 12.88 -1.50
CA ILE A 4 -0.68 12.83 -0.70
C ILE A 4 -1.16 11.38 -0.49
N VAL A 5 -0.94 10.50 -1.47
CA VAL A 5 -1.23 9.07 -1.34
C VAL A 5 -0.27 8.41 -0.34
N ALA A 6 1.02 8.72 -0.41
CA ALA A 6 2.01 8.22 0.53
C ALA A 6 1.73 8.71 1.96
N LEU A 7 1.27 9.95 2.13
CA LEU A 7 0.86 10.49 3.42
C LEU A 7 -0.29 9.67 4.05
N ASN A 8 -1.39 9.48 3.31
CA ASN A 8 -2.55 8.73 3.81
C ASN A 8 -2.23 7.24 4.02
N ALA A 9 -1.48 6.63 3.10
CA ALA A 9 -1.04 5.24 3.25
C ALA A 9 -0.10 5.09 4.46
N GLY A 10 0.80 6.05 4.67
CA GLY A 10 1.69 6.07 5.83
C GLY A 10 0.96 6.20 7.15
N ALA A 11 -0.06 7.07 7.21
CA ALA A 11 -0.95 7.16 8.36
C ALA A 11 -1.66 5.83 8.62
N ALA A 12 -2.18 5.16 7.59
CA ALA A 12 -2.82 3.85 7.70
C ALA A 12 -1.84 2.77 8.21
N ILE A 13 -0.60 2.75 7.71
CA ILE A 13 0.46 1.83 8.15
C ILE A 13 0.79 2.06 9.64
N TYR A 14 0.91 3.32 10.06
CA TYR A 14 1.17 3.68 11.45
C TYR A 14 0.03 3.24 12.38
N VAL A 15 -1.22 3.62 12.11
CA VAL A 15 -2.37 3.27 12.99
C VAL A 15 -2.66 1.77 13.01
N ALA A 16 -2.24 1.02 11.98
CA ALA A 16 -2.29 -0.44 11.95
C ALA A 16 -1.18 -1.12 12.78
N GLY A 17 -0.32 -0.36 13.47
CA GLY A 17 0.80 -0.87 14.26
C GLY A 17 1.92 -1.45 13.40
N LYS A 18 2.04 -1.02 12.14
CA LYS A 18 3.08 -1.50 11.18
C LYS A 18 4.24 -0.52 11.02
N ALA A 19 4.21 0.61 11.72
CA ALA A 19 5.29 1.57 11.89
C ALA A 19 5.22 2.16 13.31
N ALA A 20 6.36 2.55 13.88
CA ALA A 20 6.45 3.14 15.22
C ALA A 20 6.11 4.64 15.23
N SER A 21 6.13 5.29 14.07
CA SER A 21 5.73 6.70 13.91
C SER A 21 5.01 6.94 12.58
N LEU A 22 4.36 8.10 12.46
CA LEU A 22 3.77 8.54 11.19
C LEU A 22 4.84 8.70 10.10
N GLU A 23 6.00 9.27 10.44
CA GLU A 23 7.14 9.44 9.54
C GLU A 23 7.62 8.11 8.98
N GLU A 24 7.88 7.11 9.84
CA GLU A 24 8.27 5.76 9.41
C GLU A 24 7.18 5.11 8.54
N GLY A 25 5.90 5.38 8.84
CA GLY A 25 4.78 4.93 8.01
C GLY A 25 4.83 5.51 6.60
N VAL A 26 5.09 6.82 6.48
CA VAL A 26 5.18 7.51 5.19
C VAL A 26 6.40 7.07 4.40
N GLU A 27 7.55 6.88 5.05
CA GLU A 27 8.76 6.33 4.42
C GLU A 27 8.50 4.94 3.86
N LYS A 28 7.87 4.04 4.65
CA LYS A 28 7.46 2.71 4.17
C LYS A 28 6.52 2.79 2.98
N ALA A 29 5.55 3.70 3.00
CA ALA A 29 4.64 3.91 1.87
C ALA A 29 5.40 4.31 0.59
N PHE A 30 6.37 5.23 0.70
CA PHE A 30 7.22 5.61 -0.43
C PHE A 30 8.06 4.45 -0.95
N GLU A 31 8.67 3.64 -0.08
CA GLU A 31 9.47 2.49 -0.50
C GLU A 31 8.62 1.42 -1.20
N LEU A 32 7.41 1.16 -0.73
CA LEU A 32 6.47 0.23 -1.38
C LEU A 32 6.00 0.72 -2.76
N ILE A 33 5.87 2.05 -2.93
CA ILE A 33 5.55 2.66 -4.23
C ILE A 33 6.76 2.55 -5.16
N LYS A 34 7.94 2.96 -4.68
CA LYS A 34 9.20 3.00 -5.45
C LYS A 34 9.65 1.62 -5.92
N SER A 35 9.51 0.61 -5.07
CA SER A 35 9.84 -0.79 -5.41
C SER A 35 8.82 -1.45 -6.36
N GLY A 36 7.67 -0.82 -6.61
CA GLY A 36 6.58 -1.40 -7.40
C GLY A 36 5.73 -2.43 -6.65
N ALA A 37 6.04 -2.72 -5.38
CA ALA A 37 5.29 -3.68 -4.56
C ALA A 37 3.80 -3.32 -4.43
N ALA A 38 3.49 -2.02 -4.29
CA ALA A 38 2.10 -1.55 -4.24
C ALA A 38 1.33 -1.87 -5.53
N ARG A 39 1.97 -1.72 -6.70
CA ARG A 39 1.38 -2.05 -7.99
C ARG A 39 1.18 -3.55 -8.15
N ALA A 40 2.20 -4.35 -7.81
CA ALA A 40 2.12 -5.80 -7.86
C ALA A 40 0.98 -6.36 -6.99
N LYS A 41 0.76 -5.77 -5.80
CA LYS A 41 -0.34 -6.18 -4.92
C LYS A 41 -1.71 -5.86 -5.50
N LEU A 42 -1.87 -4.71 -6.17
CA LEU A 42 -3.11 -4.36 -6.88
C LEU A 42 -3.38 -5.35 -8.01
N ASP A 43 -2.37 -5.69 -8.82
CA ASP A 43 -2.53 -6.65 -9.93
C ASP A 43 -2.91 -8.05 -9.41
N ALA A 44 -2.31 -8.48 -8.29
CA ALA A 44 -2.70 -9.72 -7.62
C ALA A 44 -4.15 -9.69 -7.11
N PHE A 45 -4.59 -8.56 -6.54
CA PHE A 45 -5.98 -8.40 -6.08
C PHE A 45 -6.98 -8.45 -7.23
N VAL A 46 -6.70 -7.76 -8.34
CA VAL A 46 -7.53 -7.80 -9.56
C VAL A 46 -7.65 -9.22 -10.09
N LYS A 47 -6.53 -9.94 -10.21
CA LYS A 47 -6.53 -11.35 -10.66
C LYS A 47 -7.38 -12.22 -9.73
N PHE A 48 -7.21 -12.05 -8.42
CA PHE A 48 -7.95 -12.83 -7.42
C PHE A 48 -9.47 -12.60 -7.52
N THR A 49 -9.92 -11.34 -7.59
CA THR A 49 -11.37 -11.05 -7.66
C THR A 49 -12.00 -11.51 -8.96
N GLN A 50 -11.28 -11.43 -10.08
CA GLN A 50 -11.74 -11.97 -11.36
C GLN A 50 -11.84 -13.50 -11.37
N GLN A 51 -10.94 -14.20 -10.69
CA GLN A 51 -11.03 -15.65 -10.53
C GLN A 51 -12.23 -16.04 -9.66
N LEU A 52 -12.45 -15.32 -8.56
CA LEU A 52 -13.57 -15.57 -7.65
C LEU A 52 -14.93 -15.38 -8.33
N ALA A 53 -15.06 -14.38 -9.22
CA ALA A 53 -16.31 -14.11 -9.92
C ALA A 53 -16.65 -15.11 -11.05
N ARG A 54 -15.72 -15.99 -11.44
CA ARG A 54 -15.91 -17.00 -12.49
C ARG A 54 -16.19 -18.41 -11.96
N GLY A 55 -16.09 -18.62 -10.65
CA GLY A 55 -16.46 -19.86 -9.96
C GLY A 55 -17.85 -19.75 -9.35
#